data_AF-A0A7C4WC54-F1
#
_entry.id   AF-A0A7C4WC54-F1
#
_cell.length_a   1.000
_cell.length_b   1.000
_cell.length_c   1.000
_cell.angle_alpha   90.00
_cell.angle_beta   90.00
_cell.angle_gamma   90.00
#
_symmetry.space_group_name_H-M   'P 1'
#
loop_
_entity.id
_entity.type
_entity.pdbx_description
1 polymer ?
#
loop_
_entity_poly.entity_id
_entity_poly.type
_entity_poly.pdbx_seq_one_letter_code
_entity_poly.pdbx_strand_id
1 'polypeptide(L)'
;MVKTRLNKILLMATVILLLLLLSFAVAFILQGEGYRWRGRRDDTLKGYAHQLGWISVSLFVASNLYSLLKRVSPKDVKIWLPIHCVLGIASLIFVCLHVIGGLWPIRPGDFLSLFTFFLMIVVVISGVLGKFVKTRFVKNYWRVLHVPLTMLLYLVLAVHILDKLALL
;
A
#
# COMPACT_ATOMS: atom_id res chain seq x y z
N MET A 1 -15.31 24.45 -17.88
CA MET A 1 -14.19 24.19 -16.94
C MET A 1 -14.23 22.85 -16.19
N VAL A 2 -15.40 22.20 -16.00
CA VAL A 2 -15.50 20.91 -15.25
C VAL A 2 -14.97 19.71 -16.06
N LYS A 3 -15.19 19.69 -17.38
CA LYS A 3 -14.80 18.59 -18.28
C LYS A 3 -13.29 18.31 -18.31
N THR A 4 -12.47 19.37 -18.25
CA THR A 4 -11.01 19.25 -18.30
C THR A 4 -10.39 18.71 -17.01
N ARG A 5 -11.03 18.87 -15.85
CA ARG A 5 -10.57 18.25 -14.59
C ARG A 5 -10.91 16.76 -14.52
N LEU A 6 -12.08 16.37 -15.05
CA LEU A 6 -12.51 14.97 -15.06
C LEU A 6 -11.56 14.11 -15.93
N ASN A 7 -11.17 14.63 -17.10
CA ASN A 7 -10.24 13.94 -18.01
C ASN A 7 -8.84 13.75 -17.39
N LYS A 8 -8.35 14.69 -16.58
CA LYS A 8 -7.06 14.57 -15.89
C LYS A 8 -7.08 13.52 -14.78
N ILE A 9 -8.19 13.41 -14.05
CA ILE A 9 -8.36 12.40 -12.99
C ILE A 9 -8.50 11.01 -13.62
N LEU A 10 -9.30 10.88 -14.68
CA LEU A 10 -9.40 9.64 -15.46
C LEU A 10 -8.03 9.24 -16.02
N LEU A 11 -7.31 10.16 -16.65
CA LEU A 11 -5.97 9.89 -17.18
C LEU A 11 -5.00 9.39 -16.09
N MET A 12 -4.95 10.05 -14.93
CA MET A 12 -4.12 9.57 -13.82
C MET A 12 -4.56 8.18 -13.34
N ALA A 13 -5.86 7.95 -13.19
CA ALA A 13 -6.37 6.65 -12.75
C ALA A 13 -6.04 5.55 -13.76
N THR A 14 -6.15 5.83 -15.05
CA THR A 14 -5.77 4.91 -16.14
C THR A 14 -4.27 4.65 -16.16
N VAL A 15 -3.43 5.69 -15.99
CA VAL A 15 -1.97 5.52 -15.90
C VAL A 15 -1.58 4.68 -14.69
N ILE A 16 -2.18 4.94 -13.52
CA ILE A 16 -1.95 4.14 -12.31
C ILE A 16 -2.40 2.69 -12.53
N LEU A 17 -3.56 2.47 -13.16
CA LEU A 17 -4.06 1.14 -13.51
C LEU A 17 -3.16 0.42 -14.51
N LEU A 18 -2.61 1.12 -15.49
CA LEU A 18 -1.66 0.54 -16.45
C LEU A 18 -0.33 0.16 -15.78
N LEU A 19 0.18 1.02 -14.89
CA LEU A 19 1.38 0.71 -14.10
C LEU A 19 1.15 -0.48 -13.14
N LEU A 20 -0.06 -0.57 -12.58
CA LEU A 20 -0.54 -1.70 -11.78
C LEU A 20 -0.59 -3.01 -12.58
N LEU A 21 -1.23 -2.99 -13.74
CA LEU A 21 -1.34 -4.15 -14.61
C LEU A 21 0.02 -4.58 -15.16
N LEU A 22 0.90 -3.62 -15.48
CA LEU A 22 2.26 -3.89 -15.93
C LEU A 22 3.10 -4.52 -14.81
N SER A 23 3.07 -3.97 -13.61
CA SER A 23 3.79 -4.54 -12.46
C SER A 23 3.27 -5.93 -12.08
N PHE A 24 1.96 -6.15 -12.16
CA PHE A 24 1.34 -7.47 -11.99
C PHE A 24 1.77 -8.44 -13.10
N ALA A 25 1.73 -8.03 -14.38
CA ALA A 25 2.13 -8.86 -15.50
C ALA A 25 3.63 -9.23 -15.43
N VAL A 26 4.50 -8.28 -15.06
CA VAL A 26 5.92 -8.54 -14.83
C VAL A 26 6.11 -9.54 -13.69
N ALA A 27 5.44 -9.35 -12.56
CA ALA A 27 5.52 -10.29 -11.44
C ALA A 27 5.00 -11.70 -11.81
N PHE A 28 3.94 -11.78 -12.60
CA PHE A 28 3.35 -13.03 -13.07
C PHE A 28 4.25 -13.75 -14.08
N ILE A 29 4.84 -13.03 -15.04
CA ILE A 29 5.81 -13.57 -16.00
C ILE A 29 7.04 -14.12 -15.27
N LEU A 30 7.55 -13.36 -14.28
CA LEU A 30 8.67 -13.80 -13.45
C LEU A 30 8.31 -15.00 -12.55
N GLN A 31 7.05 -15.16 -12.16
CA GLN A 31 6.57 -16.34 -11.42
C GLN A 31 6.32 -17.57 -12.30
N GLY A 32 5.93 -17.39 -13.55
CA GLY A 32 5.61 -18.48 -14.49
C GLY A 32 6.79 -19.40 -14.78
N GLU A 33 8.02 -18.87 -14.71
CA GLU A 33 9.24 -19.69 -14.85
C GLU A 33 9.65 -20.41 -13.55
N GLY A 34 9.18 -19.94 -12.39
CA GLY A 34 9.55 -20.44 -11.06
C GLY A 34 8.84 -21.73 -10.61
N TYR A 35 7.71 -22.10 -11.23
CA TYR A 35 6.98 -23.32 -10.86
C TYR A 35 7.69 -24.62 -11.27
N ARG A 36 8.73 -24.56 -12.12
CA ARG A 36 9.57 -25.72 -12.49
C ARG A 36 10.79 -25.94 -11.59
N TRP A 37 11.12 -25.03 -10.68
CA TRP A 37 12.40 -25.04 -9.94
C TRP A 37 12.25 -25.34 -8.45
N ARG A 38 11.58 -26.46 -8.11
CA ARG A 38 11.32 -26.89 -6.73
C ARG A 38 12.57 -27.40 -5.96
N GLY A 39 13.78 -27.28 -6.52
CA GLY A 39 15.00 -27.92 -5.97
C GLY A 39 16.01 -26.99 -5.28
N ARG A 40 15.95 -25.68 -5.48
CA ARG A 40 16.91 -24.72 -4.91
C ARG A 40 16.22 -23.36 -4.88
N ARG A 41 15.69 -22.97 -3.72
CA ARG A 41 15.05 -21.66 -3.54
C ARG A 41 16.13 -20.61 -3.77
N ASP A 42 16.04 -19.86 -4.87
CA ASP A 42 16.95 -18.73 -5.13
C ASP A 42 16.75 -17.67 -4.05
N ASP A 43 17.70 -17.56 -3.12
CA ASP A 43 17.75 -16.53 -2.08
C ASP A 43 17.59 -15.11 -2.66
N THR A 44 17.96 -14.95 -3.92
CA THR A 44 17.81 -13.74 -4.73
C THR A 44 16.35 -13.26 -4.84
N LEU A 45 15.39 -14.12 -5.19
CA LEU A 45 13.98 -13.72 -5.35
C LEU A 45 13.35 -13.32 -4.01
N LYS A 46 13.70 -14.07 -2.96
CA LYS A 46 13.27 -13.75 -1.59
C LYS A 46 13.87 -12.43 -1.12
N GLY A 47 15.12 -12.15 -1.47
CA GLY A 47 15.79 -10.87 -1.23
C GLY A 47 15.06 -9.71 -1.88
N TYR A 48 14.70 -9.82 -3.17
CA TYR A 48 13.92 -8.79 -3.86
C TYR A 48 12.54 -8.59 -3.24
N ALA A 49 11.81 -9.67 -2.93
CA ALA A 49 10.51 -9.55 -2.26
C ALA A 49 10.62 -8.80 -0.93
N HIS A 50 11.67 -9.05 -0.15
CA HIS A 50 11.90 -8.34 1.10
C HIS A 50 12.23 -6.85 0.90
N GLN A 51 13.03 -6.50 -0.11
CA GLN A 51 13.29 -5.11 -0.49
C GLN A 51 12.00 -4.37 -0.87
N LEU A 52 11.07 -5.02 -1.60
CA LEU A 52 9.77 -4.44 -1.92
C LEU A 52 8.94 -4.15 -0.66
N GLY A 53 9.06 -4.99 0.38
CA GLY A 53 8.48 -4.75 1.70
C GLY A 53 9.00 -3.45 2.32
N TRP A 54 10.32 -3.24 2.34
CA TRP A 54 10.93 -2.01 2.86
C TRP A 54 10.55 -0.76 2.07
N ILE A 55 10.49 -0.86 0.74
CA ILE A 55 10.01 0.22 -0.13
C ILE A 55 8.55 0.55 0.19
N SER A 56 7.69 -0.47 0.35
CA SER A 56 6.30 -0.29 0.74
C SER A 56 6.17 0.47 2.06
N VAL A 57 6.88 0.03 3.10
CA VAL A 57 6.88 0.69 4.43
C VAL A 57 7.31 2.15 4.32
N SER A 58 8.40 2.41 3.59
CA SER A 58 8.93 3.76 3.39
C SER A 58 7.92 4.68 2.69
N LEU A 59 7.27 4.20 1.63
CA LEU A 59 6.21 4.92 0.92
C LEU A 59 4.99 5.16 1.81
N PHE A 60 4.62 4.19 2.65
CA PHE A 60 3.50 4.33 3.58
C PHE A 60 3.78 5.40 4.65
N VAL A 61 4.99 5.40 5.21
CA VAL A 61 5.45 6.44 6.15
C VAL A 61 5.48 7.81 5.47
N ALA A 62 6.06 7.90 4.27
CA ALA A 62 6.10 9.13 3.50
C ALA A 62 4.69 9.67 3.18
N SER A 63 3.75 8.77 2.87
CA SER A 63 2.33 9.13 2.66
C SER A 63 1.75 9.84 3.88
N ASN A 64 2.09 9.40 5.10
CA ASN A 64 1.59 9.98 6.34
C ASN A 64 2.25 11.31 6.73
N LEU A 65 3.40 11.67 6.13
CA LEU A 65 3.99 13.01 6.28
C LEU A 65 3.02 14.11 5.82
N TYR A 66 2.05 13.80 4.95
CA TYR A 66 0.92 14.69 4.64
C TYR A 66 0.26 15.28 5.89
N SER A 67 0.02 14.45 6.92
CA SER A 67 -0.66 14.88 8.13
C SER A 67 0.14 15.93 8.92
N LEU A 68 1.48 15.85 8.85
CA LEU A 68 2.39 16.84 9.42
C LEU A 68 2.48 18.10 8.54
N LEU A 69 2.70 17.91 7.25
CA LEU A 69 2.86 19.00 6.29
C LEU A 69 1.60 19.86 6.18
N LYS A 70 0.41 19.28 6.33
CA LYS A 70 -0.85 20.01 6.41
C LYS A 70 -0.89 21.00 7.59
N ARG A 71 -0.24 20.68 8.71
CA ARG A 71 -0.19 21.56 9.90
C ARG A 71 0.78 22.72 9.68
N VAL A 72 1.88 22.47 8.96
CA VAL A 72 2.93 23.47 8.69
C VAL A 72 2.58 24.39 7.50
N SER A 73 2.10 23.83 6.38
CA SER A 73 1.67 24.59 5.19
C SER A 73 0.24 24.25 4.78
N PRO A 74 -0.77 24.93 5.34
CA PRO A 74 -2.18 24.70 4.98
C PRO A 74 -2.53 25.17 3.56
N LYS A 75 -1.73 26.06 2.96
CA LYS A 75 -1.99 26.61 1.61
C LYS A 75 -1.87 25.55 0.51
N ASP A 76 -1.02 24.55 0.71
CA ASP A 76 -0.69 23.54 -0.29
C ASP A 76 -1.49 22.24 -0.15
N VAL A 77 -2.49 22.19 0.75
CA VAL A 77 -3.25 20.97 1.07
C VAL A 77 -3.92 20.34 -0.15
N LYS A 78 -4.27 21.15 -1.16
CA LYS A 78 -4.84 20.68 -2.43
C LYS A 78 -3.86 19.80 -3.23
N ILE A 79 -2.56 20.01 -3.07
CA ILE A 79 -1.48 19.27 -3.74
C ILE A 79 -1.09 18.05 -2.91
N TRP A 80 -0.95 18.21 -1.59
CA TRP A 80 -0.50 17.14 -0.72
C TRP A 80 -1.49 15.97 -0.58
N LEU A 81 -2.80 16.24 -0.65
CA LEU A 81 -3.81 15.19 -0.55
C LEU A 81 -3.74 14.17 -1.72
N PRO A 82 -3.64 14.60 -3.00
CA PRO A 82 -3.30 13.70 -4.10
C PRO A 82 -2.02 12.89 -3.87
N ILE A 83 -0.94 13.51 -3.41
CA ILE A 83 0.35 12.84 -3.17
C ILE A 83 0.19 11.75 -2.10
N HIS A 84 -0.46 12.04 -0.98
CA HIS A 84 -0.80 11.07 0.07
C HIS A 84 -1.50 9.83 -0.52
N CYS A 85 -2.52 10.04 -1.35
CA CYS A 85 -3.27 8.95 -1.97
C CYS A 85 -2.39 8.12 -2.91
N VAL A 86 -1.59 8.77 -3.76
CA VAL A 86 -0.70 8.07 -4.71
C VAL A 86 0.34 7.26 -3.97
N LEU A 87 0.99 7.82 -2.95
CA LEU A 87 1.97 7.10 -2.13
C LEU A 87 1.34 5.91 -1.38
N GLY A 88 0.12 6.07 -0.86
CA GLY A 88 -0.61 4.99 -0.19
C GLY A 88 -0.97 3.84 -1.15
N ILE A 89 -1.44 4.17 -2.35
CA ILE A 89 -1.71 3.17 -3.40
C ILE A 89 -0.42 2.49 -3.83
N ALA A 90 0.64 3.24 -4.14
CA ALA A 90 1.93 2.68 -4.53
C ALA A 90 2.47 1.73 -3.45
N SER A 91 2.42 2.15 -2.19
CA SER A 91 2.78 1.31 -1.05
C SER A 91 1.99 0.00 -1.02
N LEU A 92 0.66 0.03 -1.27
CA LEU A 92 -0.17 -1.17 -1.35
C LEU A 92 0.28 -2.13 -2.47
N ILE A 93 0.70 -1.60 -3.61
CA ILE A 93 1.21 -2.41 -4.73
C ILE A 93 2.47 -3.14 -4.31
N PHE A 94 3.44 -2.43 -3.73
CA PHE A 94 4.70 -3.00 -3.30
C PHE A 94 4.51 -4.08 -2.23
N VAL A 95 3.56 -3.91 -1.29
CA VAL A 95 3.27 -4.98 -0.32
C VAL A 95 2.57 -6.17 -0.97
N CYS A 96 1.70 -5.98 -1.97
CA CYS A 96 1.13 -7.11 -2.72
C CYS A 96 2.23 -7.94 -3.38
N LEU A 97 3.22 -7.29 -4.00
CA LEU A 97 4.37 -7.97 -4.61
C LEU A 97 5.26 -8.68 -3.56
N HIS A 98 5.50 -8.03 -2.41
CA HIS A 98 6.19 -8.63 -1.26
C HIS A 98 5.48 -9.90 -0.77
N VAL A 99 4.16 -9.84 -0.62
CA VAL A 99 3.29 -10.94 -0.18
C VAL A 99 3.31 -12.09 -1.19
N ILE A 100 3.09 -11.80 -2.48
CA ILE A 100 3.09 -12.81 -3.55
C ILE A 100 4.44 -13.51 -3.68
N GLY A 101 5.55 -12.78 -3.48
CA GLY A 101 6.90 -13.34 -3.50
C GLY A 101 7.28 -14.16 -2.24
N GLY A 102 6.53 -14.02 -1.13
CA GLY A 102 6.92 -14.57 0.17
C GLY A 102 5.96 -15.57 0.82
N LEU A 103 4.66 -15.53 0.51
CA LEU A 103 3.62 -16.21 1.31
C LEU A 103 3.13 -17.56 0.77
N TRP A 104 3.78 -18.12 -0.26
CA TRP A 104 3.44 -19.46 -0.70
C TRP A 104 4.46 -20.51 -0.22
N PRO A 105 4.07 -21.51 0.58
CA PRO A 105 2.73 -21.75 1.15
C PRO A 105 2.45 -20.96 2.44
N ILE A 106 1.18 -20.56 2.63
CA ILE A 106 0.71 -19.88 3.85
C ILE A 106 0.79 -20.86 5.03
N ARG A 107 1.48 -20.47 6.10
CA ARG A 107 1.58 -21.25 7.34
C ARG A 107 0.74 -20.61 8.45
N PRO A 108 0.29 -21.36 9.47
CA PRO A 108 -0.43 -20.79 10.61
C PRO A 108 0.32 -19.64 11.31
N GLY A 109 1.65 -19.68 11.32
CA GLY A 109 2.50 -18.60 11.87
C GLY A 109 2.51 -17.30 11.06
N ASP A 110 1.94 -17.29 9.85
CA ASP A 110 1.89 -16.09 8.98
C ASP A 110 0.67 -15.20 9.27
N PHE A 111 -0.13 -15.53 10.28
CA PHE A 111 -1.34 -14.79 10.64
C PHE A 111 -1.08 -13.28 10.81
N LEU A 112 -0.02 -12.91 11.54
CA LEU A 112 0.32 -11.50 11.75
C LEU A 112 0.66 -10.78 10.42
N SER A 113 1.39 -11.44 9.53
CA SER A 113 1.73 -10.92 8.20
C SER A 113 0.48 -10.68 7.34
N LEU A 114 -0.41 -11.67 7.29
CA LEU A 114 -1.68 -11.56 6.54
C LEU A 114 -2.60 -10.51 7.14
N PHE A 115 -2.71 -10.46 8.46
CA PHE A 115 -3.52 -9.47 9.16
C PHE A 115 -3.02 -8.04 8.87
N THR A 116 -1.71 -7.81 8.91
CA THR A 116 -1.09 -6.53 8.54
C THR A 116 -1.41 -6.14 7.09
N PHE A 117 -1.29 -7.11 6.17
CA PHE A 117 -1.59 -6.90 4.75
C PHE A 117 -3.06 -6.51 4.51
N PHE A 118 -4.01 -7.26 5.09
CA PHE A 118 -5.43 -6.93 4.97
C PHE A 118 -5.76 -5.58 5.60
N LEU A 119 -5.18 -5.28 6.75
CA LEU A 119 -5.36 -3.99 7.41
C LEU A 119 -4.88 -2.83 6.53
N MET A 120 -3.76 -3.02 5.83
CA MET A 120 -3.26 -2.06 4.84
C MET A 120 -4.19 -1.88 3.65
N ILE A 121 -4.76 -2.96 3.10
CA ILE A 121 -5.79 -2.89 2.06
C ILE A 121 -6.96 -2.02 2.53
N VAL A 122 -7.50 -2.29 3.73
CA VAL A 122 -8.66 -1.55 4.27
C VAL A 122 -8.31 -0.08 4.49
N VAL A 123 -7.13 0.24 5.03
CA VAL A 123 -6.68 1.62 5.23
C VAL A 123 -6.56 2.35 3.89
N VAL A 124 -5.87 1.78 2.89
CA VAL A 124 -5.66 2.45 1.61
C VAL A 124 -6.98 2.62 0.85
N ILE A 125 -7.81 1.58 0.76
CA ILE A 125 -9.12 1.67 0.09
C ILE A 125 -10.02 2.68 0.79
N SER A 126 -10.12 2.62 2.13
CA SER A 126 -10.93 3.60 2.87
C SER A 126 -10.41 5.02 2.65
N GLY A 127 -9.08 5.24 2.59
CA GLY A 127 -8.48 6.54 2.30
C GLY A 127 -8.86 7.09 0.93
N VAL A 128 -8.80 6.24 -0.09
CA VAL A 128 -9.21 6.57 -1.46
C VAL A 128 -10.71 6.89 -1.51
N LEU A 129 -11.56 6.06 -0.90
CA LEU A 129 -13.01 6.29 -0.85
C LEU A 129 -13.36 7.59 -0.12
N GLY A 130 -12.71 7.89 1.00
CA GLY A 130 -12.92 9.12 1.76
C GLY A 130 -12.67 10.41 0.98
N LYS A 131 -11.82 10.34 -0.06
CA LYS A 131 -11.57 11.45 -0.98
C LYS A 131 -12.70 11.64 -2.01
N PHE A 132 -13.31 10.55 -2.48
CA PHE A 132 -14.29 10.58 -3.57
C PHE A 132 -15.74 10.69 -3.10
N VAL A 133 -16.04 10.29 -1.85
CA VAL A 133 -17.39 10.43 -1.30
C VAL A 133 -17.72 11.90 -1.04
N LYS A 134 -18.80 12.39 -1.67
CA LYS A 134 -19.28 13.78 -1.53
C LYS A 134 -20.19 14.00 -0.31
N THR A 135 -20.74 12.93 0.25
CA THR A 135 -21.70 13.00 1.35
C THR A 135 -21.01 13.46 2.63
N ARG A 136 -21.44 14.62 3.17
CA ARG A 136 -20.86 15.23 4.39
C ARG A 136 -20.89 14.29 5.60
N PHE A 137 -21.97 13.53 5.77
CA PHE A 137 -22.11 12.54 6.84
C PHE A 137 -20.95 11.51 6.79
N VAL A 138 -20.84 10.79 5.68
CA VAL A 138 -19.79 9.76 5.49
C VAL A 138 -18.39 10.33 5.68
N LYS A 139 -18.13 11.56 5.23
CA LYS A 139 -16.82 12.21 5.39
C LYS A 139 -16.43 12.46 6.85
N ASN A 140 -17.39 12.77 7.72
CA ASN A 140 -17.14 12.99 9.15
C ASN A 140 -16.81 11.65 9.85
N TYR A 141 -17.62 10.61 9.62
CA TYR A 141 -17.37 9.27 10.19
C TYR A 141 -16.10 8.62 9.63
N TRP A 142 -15.80 8.86 8.35
CA TRP A 142 -14.61 8.36 7.70
C TRP A 142 -13.34 8.74 8.47
N ARG A 143 -13.21 9.99 8.92
CA ARG A 143 -12.01 10.43 9.66
C ARG A 143 -11.91 9.72 11.02
N VAL A 144 -13.04 9.54 11.69
CA VAL A 144 -13.11 8.88 13.00
C VAL A 144 -12.68 7.41 12.92
N LEU A 145 -12.93 6.74 11.80
CA LEU A 145 -12.53 5.34 11.61
C LEU A 145 -11.15 5.19 10.97
N HIS A 146 -10.85 5.97 9.93
CA HIS A 146 -9.63 5.85 9.15
C HIS A 146 -8.38 6.18 9.98
N VAL A 147 -8.43 7.21 10.83
CA VAL A 147 -7.24 7.61 11.62
C VAL A 147 -6.85 6.54 12.66
N PRO A 148 -7.76 6.03 13.52
CA PRO A 148 -7.42 4.93 14.43
C PRO A 148 -7.00 3.66 13.71
N LEU A 149 -7.61 3.33 12.58
CA LEU A 149 -7.23 2.16 11.79
C LEU A 149 -5.80 2.26 11.25
N THR A 150 -5.39 3.44 10.78
CA THR A 150 -4.00 3.71 10.38
C THR A 150 -3.04 3.60 11.55
N MET A 151 -3.41 4.07 12.74
CA MET A 151 -2.59 3.91 13.96
C MET A 151 -2.43 2.43 14.35
N LEU A 152 -3.52 1.66 14.31
CA LEU A 152 -3.49 0.22 14.53
C LEU A 152 -2.57 -0.47 13.51
N LEU A 153 -2.66 -0.08 12.23
CA LEU A 153 -1.77 -0.60 11.19
C LEU A 153 -0.31 -0.34 11.51
N TYR A 154 0.06 0.85 11.96
CA TYR A 154 1.43 1.16 12.36
C TYR A 154 1.92 0.27 13.50
N LEU A 155 1.09 0.06 14.52
CA LEU A 155 1.44 -0.80 15.66
C LEU A 155 1.66 -2.25 15.21
N VAL A 156 0.71 -2.80 14.46
CA VAL A 156 0.79 -4.18 13.96
C VAL A 156 1.98 -4.33 13.00
N LEU A 157 2.21 -3.35 12.11
CA LEU A 157 3.35 -3.34 11.19
C LEU A 157 4.69 -3.29 11.95
N ALA A 158 4.78 -2.51 13.02
CA ALA A 158 5.98 -2.46 13.85
C ALA A 158 6.26 -3.82 14.51
N VAL A 159 5.23 -4.45 15.10
CA VAL A 159 5.35 -5.81 15.68
C VAL A 159 5.74 -6.82 14.60
N HIS A 160 5.14 -6.74 13.41
CA HIS A 160 5.49 -7.60 12.28
C HIS A 160 6.97 -7.44 11.87
N ILE A 161 7.48 -6.21 11.78
CA ILE A 161 8.89 -5.96 11.47
C ILE A 161 9.80 -6.51 12.58
N LEU A 162 9.47 -6.28 13.85
CA LEU A 162 10.26 -6.76 14.98
C LEU A 162 10.31 -8.30 15.06
N ASP A 163 9.17 -8.98 14.84
CA ASP A 163 9.08 -10.44 14.70
C ASP A 163 10.01 -10.95 13.59
N LYS A 164 9.97 -10.32 12.40
CA LYS A 164 10.81 -10.73 11.26
C LYS A 164 12.30 -10.41 11.43
N LEU A 165 12.64 -9.50 12.34
CA LEU A 165 14.02 -9.22 12.73
C LEU A 165 14.48 -10.10 13.93
N ALA A 166 13.64 -11.01 14.43
CA ALA A 166 13.91 -11.84 15.61
C ALA A 166 14.25 -11.03 16.87
N LEU A 167 13.60 -9.87 17.03
CA LEU A 167 13.75 -9.00 18.20
C LEU A 167 12.64 -9.21 19.25
N LEU A 168 11.67 -10.10 18.95
CA LEU A 168 10.56 -10.54 19.80
C LEU A 168 10.52 -12.07 19.77
#